data_AF-A0A0D3A5Y4-F1
#
_entry.id   AF-A0A0D3A5Y4-F1
#
_cell.length_a   1.000
_cell.length_b   1.000
_cell.length_c   1.000
_cell.angle_alpha   90.00
_cell.angle_beta   90.00
_cell.angle_gamma   90.00
#
_symmetry.space_group_name_H-M   'P 1'
#
loop_
_entity.id
_entity.type
_entity.pdbx_description
1 polymer ?
#
loop_
_entity_poly.entity_id
_entity_poly.type
_entity_poly.pdbx_seq_one_letter_code
_entity_poly.pdbx_strand_id
1 'polypeptide(L)'
;MIDLFDVKGIVHFGIAGNINNSMSIGDVSIPNQITNAGLWDWLNPDKAEGGDDEAYLDIGNYNVPQRDGNNNMLGSLGYGHEQLYSVTGHINSPQNVFWINTTREWLHLAADLEKMELLQCVNASLCLPEKPKLVVGLKAATANIFVDNAVYRDFLYDTFEVSSSDMESSAVAMTCVSNGYPVIVIRGLSDLAGAQTGTNAIRKFGSLAAANTAKAVLEFIKKLPSNYNVNS
;
A
#
# COMPACT_ATOMS: atom_id res chain seq x y z
N MET A 1 -8.56 13.07 -14.47
CA MET A 1 -9.89 12.39 -14.46
C MET A 1 -10.95 13.30 -13.86
N ILE A 2 -10.77 13.75 -12.62
CA ILE A 2 -11.73 14.60 -11.90
C ILE A 2 -12.02 15.94 -12.60
N ASP A 3 -11.08 16.51 -13.36
CA ASP A 3 -11.30 17.77 -14.09
C ASP A 3 -12.14 17.61 -15.38
N LEU A 4 -12.25 16.38 -15.90
CA LEU A 4 -12.80 16.13 -17.24
C LEU A 4 -14.12 15.34 -17.23
N PHE A 5 -14.38 14.57 -16.17
CA PHE A 5 -15.54 13.70 -16.07
C PHE A 5 -16.34 14.01 -14.79
N ASP A 6 -17.66 13.81 -14.83
CA ASP A 6 -18.49 13.82 -13.62
C ASP A 6 -18.24 12.53 -12.81
N VAL A 7 -17.23 12.60 -11.95
CA VAL A 7 -16.78 11.51 -11.09
C VAL A 7 -17.44 11.65 -9.72
N LYS A 8 -17.96 10.56 -9.15
CA LYS A 8 -18.47 10.52 -7.76
C LYS A 8 -17.43 10.05 -6.74
N GLY A 9 -16.35 9.44 -7.21
CA GLY A 9 -15.20 9.00 -6.42
C GLY A 9 -14.33 8.09 -7.26
N ILE A 10 -13.18 7.69 -6.72
CA ILE A 10 -12.16 6.92 -7.43
C ILE A 10 -11.97 5.55 -6.78
N VAL A 11 -12.24 4.49 -7.55
CA VAL A 11 -11.81 3.13 -7.19
C VAL A 11 -10.46 2.89 -7.84
N HIS A 12 -9.41 2.93 -7.05
CA HIS A 12 -8.05 2.67 -7.52
C HIS A 12 -7.66 1.23 -7.23
N PHE A 13 -7.21 0.49 -8.23
CA PHE A 13 -6.96 -0.93 -8.08
C PHE A 13 -5.84 -1.43 -8.96
N GLY A 14 -5.23 -2.54 -8.54
CA GLY A 14 -4.12 -3.18 -9.22
C GLY A 14 -3.53 -4.29 -8.39
N ILE A 15 -2.31 -4.70 -8.73
CA ILE A 15 -1.55 -5.66 -7.92
C ILE A 15 -0.62 -4.93 -6.94
N ALA A 16 -0.13 -5.64 -5.95
CA ALA A 16 0.86 -5.18 -4.96
C ALA A 16 1.74 -6.34 -4.46
N GLY A 17 2.90 -6.03 -3.91
CA GLY A 17 3.73 -6.99 -3.19
C GLY A 17 3.21 -7.24 -1.77
N ASN A 18 3.28 -8.48 -1.29
CA ASN A 18 2.86 -8.86 0.05
C ASN A 18 3.94 -8.56 1.10
N ILE A 19 3.64 -7.65 2.01
CA ILE A 19 4.52 -7.29 3.14
C ILE A 19 4.15 -8.05 4.42
N ASN A 20 2.89 -8.43 4.60
CA ASN A 20 2.40 -9.07 5.83
C ASN A 20 2.34 -10.62 5.72
N ASN A 21 3.01 -11.30 6.65
CA ASN A 21 3.06 -12.77 6.72
C ASN A 21 1.70 -13.44 7.03
N SER A 22 0.69 -12.72 7.51
CA SER A 22 -0.68 -13.23 7.67
C SER A 22 -1.51 -13.20 6.38
N MET A 23 -0.97 -12.62 5.31
CA MET A 23 -1.55 -12.63 3.96
C MET A 23 -0.73 -13.51 3.02
N SER A 24 -1.32 -13.89 1.90
CA SER A 24 -0.71 -14.77 0.90
C SER A 24 -0.87 -14.24 -0.52
N ILE A 25 -0.05 -14.74 -1.44
CA ILE A 25 -0.23 -14.47 -2.88
C ILE A 25 -1.66 -14.84 -3.28
N GLY A 26 -2.30 -13.98 -4.08
CA GLY A 26 -3.68 -14.12 -4.53
C GLY A 26 -4.70 -13.45 -3.62
N ASP A 27 -4.35 -13.15 -2.35
CA ASP A 27 -5.22 -12.40 -1.45
C ASP A 27 -5.46 -10.99 -1.98
N VAL A 28 -6.56 -10.36 -1.54
CA VAL A 28 -6.89 -8.97 -1.84
C VAL A 28 -6.89 -8.16 -0.55
N SER A 29 -6.15 -7.05 -0.54
CA SER A 29 -6.12 -6.08 0.56
C SER A 29 -6.87 -4.82 0.16
N ILE A 30 -7.73 -4.31 1.05
CA ILE A 30 -8.39 -3.02 0.93
C ILE A 30 -7.92 -2.15 2.10
N PRO A 31 -6.90 -1.30 1.91
CA PRO A 31 -6.34 -0.56 3.01
C PRO A 31 -7.23 0.60 3.48
N ASN A 32 -7.28 0.82 4.80
CA ASN A 32 -7.90 2.01 5.38
C ASN A 32 -6.95 3.22 5.43
N GLN A 33 -5.65 2.98 5.47
CA GLN A 33 -4.61 3.99 5.51
C GLN A 33 -3.49 3.64 4.54
N ILE A 34 -2.98 4.65 3.85
CA ILE A 34 -1.91 4.52 2.87
C ILE A 34 -0.84 5.55 3.20
N THR A 35 0.43 5.15 3.18
CA THR A 35 1.58 6.06 3.32
C THR A 35 2.46 6.02 2.08
N ASN A 36 3.17 7.11 1.83
CA ASN A 36 4.26 7.14 0.84
C ASN A 36 5.59 6.80 1.53
N ALA A 37 5.94 5.51 1.52
CA ALA A 37 7.22 5.01 2.03
C ALA A 37 8.41 5.33 1.10
N GLY A 38 8.21 6.11 0.05
CA GLY A 38 9.28 6.63 -0.82
C GLY A 38 9.81 8.00 -0.40
N LEU A 39 9.26 8.60 0.65
CA LEU A 39 9.66 9.91 1.15
C LEU A 39 10.61 9.77 2.32
N TRP A 40 11.90 9.90 2.02
CA TRP A 40 12.93 9.87 3.03
C TRP A 40 14.12 10.74 2.61
N ASP A 41 14.82 11.24 3.62
CA ASP A 41 16.10 11.91 3.46
C ASP A 41 17.24 11.04 3.97
N TRP A 42 18.40 11.15 3.32
CA TRP A 42 19.61 10.50 3.81
C TRP A 42 20.23 11.32 4.93
N LEU A 43 20.33 10.72 6.11
CA LEU A 43 20.89 11.31 7.32
C LEU A 43 22.31 10.81 7.53
N ASN A 44 23.20 11.68 8.00
CA ASN A 44 24.56 11.29 8.35
C ASN A 44 24.56 10.36 9.59
N PRO A 45 25.58 9.49 9.77
CA PRO A 45 25.66 8.48 10.85
C PRO A 45 25.45 8.98 12.28
N ASP A 46 25.59 10.29 12.55
CA ASP A 46 25.43 10.89 13.88
C ASP A 46 24.22 11.86 13.97
N LYS A 47 23.35 11.87 12.95
CA LYS A 47 22.24 12.85 12.83
C LYS A 47 20.83 12.23 12.87
N ALA A 48 20.72 10.93 13.12
CA ALA A 48 19.42 10.26 13.16
C ALA A 48 18.56 10.65 14.38
N GLU A 49 19.13 11.24 15.43
CA GLU A 49 18.38 11.61 16.62
C GLU A 49 17.98 13.10 16.63
N GLY A 50 16.67 13.36 16.70
CA GLY A 50 16.10 14.69 16.98
C GLY A 50 15.50 15.45 15.78
N GLY A 51 15.23 14.77 14.65
CA GLY A 51 14.53 15.34 13.49
C GLY A 51 13.00 15.21 13.56
N ASP A 52 12.32 15.79 12.57
CA ASP A 52 10.85 15.71 12.37
C ASP A 52 10.42 14.45 11.57
N ASP A 53 11.27 13.42 11.51
CA ASP A 53 10.99 12.18 10.79
C ASP A 53 10.10 11.23 11.61
N GLU A 54 9.27 10.47 10.90
CA GLU A 54 8.30 9.53 11.47
C GLU A 54 8.92 8.17 11.82
N ALA A 55 10.01 7.81 11.12
CA ALA A 55 10.76 6.59 11.36
C ALA A 55 12.17 6.67 10.78
N TYR A 56 13.03 5.76 11.25
CA TYR A 56 14.42 5.70 10.83
C TYR A 56 14.81 4.28 10.38
N LEU A 57 15.47 4.18 9.22
CA LEU A 57 16.13 2.96 8.77
C LEU A 57 17.65 3.14 8.88
N ASP A 58 18.28 2.46 9.84
CA ASP A 58 19.72 2.56 10.05
C ASP A 58 20.49 1.68 9.05
N ILE A 59 20.89 2.25 7.92
CA ILE A 59 21.69 1.59 6.89
C ILE A 59 23.09 1.19 7.42
N GLY A 60 23.62 1.96 8.37
CA GLY A 60 24.89 1.71 9.06
C GLY A 60 24.98 0.31 9.69
N ASN A 61 23.85 -0.21 10.18
CA ASN A 61 23.79 -1.54 10.82
C ASN A 61 23.70 -2.71 9.80
N TYR A 62 23.40 -2.45 8.53
CA TYR A 62 23.28 -3.52 7.53
C TYR A 62 24.64 -3.89 6.92
N ASN A 63 25.31 -4.84 7.56
CA ASN A 63 26.67 -5.28 7.21
C ASN A 63 26.68 -6.76 6.83
N VAL A 64 26.25 -7.11 5.61
CA VAL A 64 26.28 -8.50 5.13
C VAL A 64 27.24 -8.62 3.92
N PRO A 65 28.27 -9.50 3.99
CA PRO A 65 28.70 -10.28 5.15
C PRO A 65 29.31 -9.37 6.25
N GLN A 66 29.14 -9.79 7.51
CA GLN A 66 29.60 -9.03 8.69
C GLN A 66 31.12 -8.86 8.65
N ARG A 67 31.58 -7.60 8.60
CA ARG A 67 32.98 -7.23 8.81
C ARG A 67 33.14 -6.71 10.24
N ASP A 68 34.05 -7.31 10.98
CA ASP A 68 34.63 -6.87 12.27
C ASP A 68 33.85 -5.80 13.04
N GLY A 69 32.74 -6.20 13.67
CA GLY A 69 32.09 -5.54 14.82
C GLY A 69 31.61 -4.09 14.66
N ASN A 70 31.89 -3.42 13.55
CA ASN A 70 31.65 -2.00 13.34
C ASN A 70 30.59 -1.80 12.25
N ASN A 71 29.75 -0.77 12.46
CA ASN A 71 28.82 -0.29 11.45
C ASN A 71 29.57 0.15 10.18
N ASN A 72 28.91 0.05 9.02
CA ASN A 72 29.45 0.67 7.82
C ASN A 72 29.35 2.20 7.93
N MET A 73 29.99 2.91 7.00
CA MET A 73 30.02 4.38 6.98
C MET A 73 28.77 4.99 6.31
N LEU A 74 27.75 4.20 5.99
CA LEU A 74 26.45 4.71 5.55
C LEU A 74 25.67 5.17 6.78
N GLY A 75 24.86 6.21 6.60
CA GLY A 75 24.06 6.75 7.68
C GLY A 75 22.70 6.06 7.77
N SER A 76 21.64 6.85 7.92
CA SER A 76 20.28 6.34 8.09
C SER A 76 19.35 7.01 7.07
N LEU A 77 18.19 6.40 6.82
CA LEU A 77 17.08 7.08 6.14
C LEU A 77 16.13 7.61 7.21
N GLY A 78 15.76 8.89 7.14
CA GLY A 78 14.66 9.46 7.92
C GLY A 78 13.42 9.55 7.05
N TYR A 79 12.31 8.94 7.46
CA TYR A 79 11.05 8.93 6.70
C TYR A 79 10.21 10.15 7.03
N GLY A 80 9.92 10.96 6.01
CA GLY A 80 9.19 12.22 6.16
C GLY A 80 7.68 12.10 5.95
N HIS A 81 6.97 13.17 6.29
CA HIS A 81 5.55 13.35 6.01
C HIS A 81 5.30 14.08 4.67
N GLU A 82 4.10 13.93 4.11
CA GLU A 82 3.62 14.74 3.00
C GLU A 82 2.90 16.01 3.49
N GLN A 83 2.88 17.05 2.65
CA GLN A 83 2.08 18.25 2.87
C GLN A 83 0.77 18.17 2.09
N LEU A 84 -0.34 17.88 2.78
CA LEU A 84 -1.67 17.79 2.21
C LEU A 84 -2.37 19.15 2.20
N TYR A 85 -2.75 19.60 0.99
CA TYR A 85 -3.65 20.74 0.78
C TYR A 85 -5.02 20.22 0.41
N SER A 86 -6.06 20.58 1.15
CA SER A 86 -7.43 20.11 0.89
C SER A 86 -8.38 21.27 0.61
N VAL A 87 -9.36 21.04 -0.26
CA VAL A 87 -10.49 21.96 -0.52
C VAL A 87 -11.34 22.25 0.72
N THR A 88 -11.28 21.40 1.75
CA THR A 88 -11.94 21.64 3.04
C THR A 88 -10.99 22.26 4.09
N GLY A 89 -9.73 22.50 3.73
CA GLY A 89 -8.69 23.05 4.59
C GLY A 89 -8.61 24.58 4.55
N HIS A 90 -7.55 25.12 5.16
CA HIS A 90 -7.26 26.56 5.16
C HIS A 90 -6.38 26.94 3.96
N ILE A 91 -6.61 28.11 3.38
CA ILE A 91 -5.83 28.64 2.25
C ILE A 91 -4.35 28.73 2.64
N ASN A 92 -3.47 28.20 1.79
CA ASN A 92 -2.00 28.22 1.94
C ASN A 92 -1.47 27.60 3.27
N SER A 93 -2.23 26.69 3.88
CA SER A 93 -1.81 26.00 5.10
C SER A 93 -1.95 24.49 4.91
N PRO A 94 -0.86 23.77 4.63
CA PRO A 94 -0.90 22.32 4.51
C PRO A 94 -1.08 21.65 5.87
N GLN A 95 -1.62 20.44 5.83
CA GLN A 95 -1.56 19.46 6.91
C GLN A 95 -0.39 18.51 6.65
N ASN A 96 0.50 18.34 7.63
CA ASN A 96 1.51 17.29 7.56
C ASN A 96 0.84 15.94 7.79
N VAL A 97 0.98 15.02 6.82
CA VAL A 97 0.40 13.68 6.87
C VAL A 97 1.43 12.63 6.55
N PHE A 98 1.59 11.66 7.45
CA PHE A 98 2.26 10.41 7.12
C PHE A 98 1.27 9.36 6.59
N TRP A 99 0.03 9.40 7.09
CA TRP A 99 -1.05 8.49 6.71
C TRP A 99 -2.19 9.23 6.01
N ILE A 100 -2.55 8.76 4.83
CA ILE A 100 -3.74 9.20 4.09
C ILE A 100 -4.84 8.16 4.30
N ASN A 101 -5.96 8.58 4.90
CA ASN A 101 -7.11 7.71 5.11
C ASN A 101 -7.92 7.56 3.82
N THR A 102 -8.37 6.34 3.51
CA THR A 102 -9.37 6.09 2.47
C THR A 102 -10.78 6.36 3.00
N THR A 103 -11.78 6.42 2.11
CA THR A 103 -13.15 6.82 2.47
C THR A 103 -13.82 5.80 3.39
N ARG A 104 -14.20 6.24 4.59
CA ARG A 104 -14.78 5.39 5.64
C ARG A 104 -16.08 4.71 5.22
N GLU A 105 -16.96 5.45 4.54
CA GLU A 105 -18.24 4.93 4.06
C GLU A 105 -18.01 3.81 3.04
N TRP A 106 -16.99 3.94 2.19
CA TRP A 106 -16.61 2.93 1.21
C TRP A 106 -15.95 1.72 1.86
N LEU A 107 -15.15 1.92 2.90
CA LEU A 107 -14.61 0.82 3.71
C LEU A 107 -15.72 0.00 4.38
N HIS A 108 -16.75 0.65 4.93
CA HIS A 108 -17.91 -0.05 5.50
C HIS A 108 -18.66 -0.88 4.45
N LEU A 109 -18.85 -0.36 3.23
CA LEU A 109 -19.44 -1.12 2.13
C LEU A 109 -18.55 -2.29 1.70
N ALA A 110 -17.24 -2.10 1.70
CA ALA A 110 -16.27 -3.13 1.32
C ALA A 110 -16.15 -4.26 2.35
N ALA A 111 -16.44 -4.03 3.63
CA ALA A 111 -16.37 -5.05 4.69
C ALA A 111 -17.21 -6.30 4.39
N ASP A 112 -18.35 -6.14 3.71
CA ASP A 112 -19.19 -7.26 3.29
C ASP A 112 -18.51 -8.19 2.27
N LEU A 113 -17.47 -7.71 1.57
CA LEU A 113 -16.75 -8.45 0.55
C LEU A 113 -15.76 -9.47 1.14
N GLU A 114 -15.47 -9.44 2.43
CA GLU A 114 -14.54 -10.40 3.05
C GLU A 114 -15.01 -11.86 2.93
N LYS A 115 -16.31 -12.07 2.69
CA LYS A 115 -16.92 -13.39 2.47
C LYS A 115 -16.87 -13.86 1.01
N MET A 116 -16.34 -13.05 0.09
CA MET A 116 -16.35 -13.37 -1.32
C MET A 116 -15.38 -14.52 -1.64
N GLU A 117 -15.74 -15.34 -2.61
CA GLU A 117 -14.84 -16.37 -3.12
C GLU A 117 -13.87 -15.77 -4.13
N LEU A 118 -12.58 -15.96 -3.93
CA LEU A 118 -11.53 -15.57 -4.86
C LEU A 118 -11.05 -16.78 -5.68
N LEU A 119 -10.46 -16.52 -6.84
CA LEU A 119 -9.84 -17.55 -7.67
C LEU A 119 -8.57 -18.06 -6.98
N GLN A 120 -8.40 -19.38 -6.95
CA GLN A 120 -7.22 -20.04 -6.39
C GLN A 120 -6.15 -20.38 -7.46
N CYS A 121 -6.56 -20.46 -8.73
CA CYS A 121 -5.73 -20.98 -9.81
C CYS A 121 -5.56 -19.98 -10.95
N VAL A 122 -4.34 -19.89 -11.47
CA VAL A 122 -4.05 -19.20 -12.73
C VAL A 122 -4.61 -20.00 -13.91
N ASN A 123 -4.44 -21.32 -13.85
CA ASN A 123 -4.94 -22.29 -14.84
C ASN A 123 -5.00 -23.70 -14.20
N ALA A 124 -5.39 -24.72 -14.98
CA ALA A 124 -5.57 -26.09 -14.49
C ALA A 124 -4.30 -26.75 -13.89
N SER A 125 -3.11 -26.23 -14.19
CA SER A 125 -1.82 -26.79 -13.74
C SER A 125 -1.08 -25.90 -12.74
N LEU A 126 -1.57 -24.69 -12.47
CA LEU A 126 -0.94 -23.72 -11.56
C LEU A 126 -1.97 -23.13 -10.61
N CYS A 127 -1.96 -23.64 -9.38
CA CYS A 127 -2.84 -23.22 -8.29
C CYS A 127 -2.05 -22.88 -7.04
N LEU A 128 -2.61 -21.97 -6.25
CA LEU A 128 -2.13 -21.68 -4.90
C LEU A 128 -2.49 -22.82 -3.95
N PRO A 129 -1.65 -23.09 -2.93
CA PRO A 129 -1.92 -24.16 -1.97
C PRO A 129 -3.15 -23.87 -1.11
N GLU A 130 -3.39 -22.60 -0.79
CA GLU A 130 -4.52 -22.14 0.02
C GLU A 130 -5.47 -21.30 -0.83
N LYS A 131 -6.74 -21.26 -0.42
CA LYS A 131 -7.73 -20.40 -1.04
C LYS A 131 -7.46 -18.95 -0.63
N PRO A 132 -7.37 -18.01 -1.59
CA PRO A 132 -7.18 -16.62 -1.24
C PRO A 132 -8.38 -16.02 -0.52
N LYS A 133 -8.11 -14.99 0.28
CA LYS A 133 -9.09 -14.20 1.04
C LYS A 133 -9.00 -12.71 0.69
N LEU A 134 -10.08 -11.99 0.98
CA LEU A 134 -10.10 -10.53 0.96
C LEU A 134 -10.09 -10.02 2.41
N VAL A 135 -9.27 -9.01 2.70
CA VAL A 135 -9.20 -8.37 4.03
C VAL A 135 -9.34 -6.87 3.90
N VAL A 136 -10.21 -6.27 4.72
CA VAL A 136 -10.45 -4.82 4.76
C VAL A 136 -9.81 -4.20 6.00
N GLY A 137 -9.26 -2.99 5.86
CA GLY A 137 -8.82 -2.18 6.98
C GLY A 137 -7.35 -2.35 7.38
N LEU A 138 -6.54 -2.98 6.52
CA LEU A 138 -5.09 -3.03 6.69
C LEU A 138 -4.43 -1.70 6.27
N LYS A 139 -3.14 -1.55 6.52
CA LYS A 139 -2.34 -0.41 6.02
C LYS A 139 -1.62 -0.79 4.73
N ALA A 140 -1.28 0.18 3.89
CA ALA A 140 -0.47 0.00 2.70
C ALA A 140 0.65 1.04 2.60
N ALA A 141 1.77 0.63 2.02
CA ALA A 141 2.87 1.51 1.64
C ALA A 141 2.87 1.70 0.11
N THR A 142 3.22 2.89 -0.33
CA THR A 142 3.46 3.20 -1.74
C THR A 142 4.84 3.82 -1.89
N ALA A 143 5.57 3.47 -2.94
CA ALA A 143 6.80 4.15 -3.33
C ALA A 143 7.06 3.93 -4.83
N ASN A 144 7.87 4.78 -5.47
CA ASN A 144 8.37 4.50 -6.82
C ASN A 144 9.45 3.40 -6.84
N ILE A 145 9.25 2.33 -6.08
CA ILE A 145 10.19 1.24 -5.84
C ILE A 145 9.41 -0.08 -5.94
N PHE A 146 9.88 -0.98 -6.81
CA PHE A 146 9.44 -2.37 -6.76
C PHE A 146 10.21 -3.07 -5.64
N VAL A 147 9.54 -3.35 -4.52
CA VAL A 147 10.17 -3.99 -3.35
C VAL A 147 10.39 -5.48 -3.65
N ASP A 148 11.65 -5.89 -3.78
CA ASP A 148 12.08 -7.29 -3.91
C ASP A 148 13.27 -7.56 -2.97
N ASN A 149 13.09 -7.24 -1.69
CA ASN A 149 14.10 -7.36 -0.65
C ASN A 149 13.44 -7.75 0.67
N ALA A 150 13.66 -8.99 1.12
CA ALA A 150 13.04 -9.54 2.33
C ALA A 150 13.30 -8.69 3.58
N VAL A 151 14.53 -8.20 3.74
CA VAL A 151 14.92 -7.43 4.94
C VAL A 151 14.26 -6.05 4.94
N TYR A 152 14.19 -5.39 3.78
CA TYR A 152 13.49 -4.11 3.65
C TYR A 152 11.98 -4.27 3.80
N ARG A 153 11.42 -5.36 3.26
CA ARG A 153 10.01 -5.74 3.48
C ARG A 153 9.72 -5.88 4.98
N ASP A 154 10.55 -6.60 5.72
CA ASP A 154 10.34 -6.82 7.15
C ASP A 154 10.44 -5.50 7.92
N PHE A 155 11.39 -4.61 7.57
CA PHE A 155 11.43 -3.26 8.10
C PHE A 155 10.12 -2.48 7.87
N LEU A 156 9.57 -2.50 6.65
CA LEU A 156 8.31 -1.82 6.35
C LEU A 156 7.15 -2.36 7.20
N TYR A 157 7.08 -3.69 7.38
CA TYR A 157 6.09 -4.32 8.24
C TYR A 157 6.27 -3.92 9.71
N ASP A 158 7.47 -4.10 10.26
CA ASP A 158 7.74 -3.88 11.68
C ASP A 158 7.61 -2.40 12.08
N THR A 159 7.91 -1.48 11.15
CA THR A 159 7.90 -0.03 11.41
C THR A 159 6.52 0.58 11.19
N PHE A 160 5.85 0.20 10.09
CA PHE A 160 4.62 0.88 9.65
C PHE A 160 3.37 -0.01 9.71
N GLU A 161 3.51 -1.29 10.03
CA GLU A 161 2.44 -2.30 10.06
C GLU A 161 1.69 -2.41 8.72
N VAL A 162 2.37 -2.14 7.61
CA VAL A 162 1.78 -2.21 6.27
C VAL A 162 1.68 -3.65 5.79
N SER A 163 0.58 -3.93 5.09
CA SER A 163 0.28 -5.27 4.55
C SER A 163 0.71 -5.46 3.11
N SER A 164 0.76 -4.37 2.35
CA SER A 164 1.01 -4.39 0.92
C SER A 164 1.88 -3.21 0.52
N SER A 165 2.70 -3.40 -0.51
CA SER A 165 3.47 -2.32 -1.15
C SER A 165 3.11 -2.22 -2.63
N ASP A 166 2.78 -1.02 -3.09
CA ASP A 166 2.54 -0.71 -4.50
C ASP A 166 3.29 0.57 -4.93
N MET A 167 2.99 1.08 -6.13
CA MET A 167 3.71 2.21 -6.72
C MET A 167 2.82 3.42 -7.06
N GLU A 168 1.51 3.40 -6.76
CA GLU A 168 0.60 4.48 -7.14
C GLU A 168 -0.39 4.94 -6.06
N SER A 169 -0.72 4.08 -5.08
CA SER A 169 -1.89 4.30 -4.22
C SER A 169 -1.84 5.58 -3.40
N SER A 170 -0.70 5.93 -2.80
CA SER A 170 -0.57 7.20 -2.05
C SER A 170 -0.82 8.42 -2.95
N ALA A 171 -0.23 8.45 -4.15
CA ALA A 171 -0.39 9.58 -5.07
C ALA A 171 -1.84 9.76 -5.53
N VAL A 172 -2.54 8.65 -5.80
CA VAL A 172 -3.97 8.69 -6.16
C VAL A 172 -4.82 9.12 -4.97
N ALA A 173 -4.58 8.57 -3.78
CA ALA A 173 -5.30 8.93 -2.56
C ALA A 173 -5.10 10.40 -2.20
N MET A 174 -3.85 10.88 -2.25
CA MET A 174 -3.46 12.27 -2.03
C MET A 174 -4.21 13.22 -2.97
N THR A 175 -4.26 12.89 -4.26
CA THR A 175 -4.99 13.67 -5.27
C THR A 175 -6.49 13.72 -4.96
N CYS A 176 -7.10 12.58 -4.60
CA CYS A 176 -8.54 12.51 -4.30
C CYS A 176 -8.89 13.30 -3.05
N VAL A 177 -8.18 13.06 -1.94
CA VAL A 177 -8.41 13.71 -0.65
C VAL A 177 -8.16 15.22 -0.74
N SER A 178 -7.12 15.65 -1.47
CA SER A 178 -6.86 17.07 -1.73
C SER A 178 -8.05 17.77 -2.39
N ASN A 179 -8.74 17.07 -3.30
CA ASN A 179 -9.87 17.60 -4.05
C ASN A 179 -11.24 17.26 -3.47
N GLY A 180 -11.30 16.65 -2.27
CA GLY A 180 -12.57 16.30 -1.61
C GLY A 180 -13.33 15.15 -2.26
N TYR A 181 -12.66 14.29 -3.02
CA TYR A 181 -13.28 13.12 -3.66
C TYR A 181 -13.09 11.84 -2.83
N PRO A 182 -14.14 11.02 -2.71
CA PRO A 182 -14.04 9.68 -2.15
C PRO A 182 -13.04 8.80 -2.90
N VAL A 183 -12.30 7.98 -2.17
CA VAL A 183 -11.33 7.04 -2.72
C VAL A 183 -11.32 5.74 -1.93
N ILE A 184 -11.22 4.62 -2.64
CA ILE A 184 -10.89 3.30 -2.09
C ILE A 184 -9.78 2.69 -2.92
N VAL A 185 -8.89 1.97 -2.25
CA VAL A 185 -7.80 1.23 -2.87
C VAL A 185 -8.07 -0.26 -2.71
N ILE A 186 -7.88 -1.04 -3.77
CA ILE A 186 -8.08 -2.49 -3.77
C ILE A 186 -6.87 -3.13 -4.46
N ARG A 187 -6.08 -3.90 -3.72
CA ARG A 187 -4.80 -4.45 -4.19
C ARG A 187 -4.73 -5.96 -4.04
N GLY A 188 -4.53 -6.67 -5.15
CA GLY A 188 -4.27 -8.11 -5.15
C GLY A 188 -2.79 -8.41 -4.96
N LEU A 189 -2.45 -9.34 -4.07
CA LEU A 189 -1.07 -9.65 -3.74
C LEU A 189 -0.45 -10.58 -4.78
N SER A 190 0.53 -10.10 -5.56
CA SER A 190 1.12 -10.84 -6.68
C SER A 190 2.37 -11.65 -6.33
N ASP A 191 3.05 -11.26 -5.26
CA ASP A 191 4.35 -11.79 -4.86
C ASP A 191 4.62 -11.48 -3.37
N LEU A 192 5.80 -11.87 -2.88
CA LEU A 192 6.18 -11.76 -1.47
C LEU A 192 7.18 -10.64 -1.18
N ALA A 193 7.30 -9.66 -2.07
CA ALA A 193 8.16 -8.49 -1.90
C ALA A 193 9.62 -8.83 -1.50
N GLY A 194 10.15 -9.95 -2.03
CA GLY A 194 11.51 -10.41 -1.77
C GLY A 194 11.64 -11.54 -0.75
N ALA A 195 10.59 -11.89 -0.01
CA ALA A 195 10.64 -13.00 0.96
C ALA A 195 10.58 -14.40 0.31
N GLN A 196 10.37 -14.48 -1.01
CA GLN A 196 10.41 -15.75 -1.74
C GLN A 196 11.85 -16.28 -1.93
N THR A 197 11.97 -17.58 -2.20
CA THR A 197 13.23 -18.15 -2.68
C THR A 197 13.34 -18.04 -4.21
N GLY A 198 14.48 -17.52 -4.69
CA GLY A 198 14.75 -17.40 -6.11
C GLY A 198 14.00 -16.25 -6.79
N THR A 199 13.46 -16.50 -7.98
CA THR A 199 12.81 -15.45 -8.79
C THR A 199 11.48 -15.01 -8.20
N ASN A 200 11.23 -13.69 -8.22
CA ASN A 200 9.98 -13.11 -7.75
C ASN A 200 8.76 -13.73 -8.46
N ALA A 201 7.73 -14.04 -7.66
CA ALA A 201 6.57 -14.82 -8.06
C ALA A 201 5.57 -14.05 -8.93
N ILE A 202 5.74 -12.72 -9.09
CA ILE A 202 4.85 -11.85 -9.86
C ILE A 202 4.61 -12.35 -11.29
N ARG A 203 5.62 -12.92 -11.95
CA ARG A 203 5.47 -13.47 -13.31
C ARG A 203 4.56 -14.69 -13.37
N LYS A 204 4.44 -15.44 -12.27
CA LYS A 204 3.60 -16.63 -12.17
C LYS A 204 2.18 -16.29 -11.74
N PHE A 205 2.02 -15.42 -10.74
CA PHE A 205 0.74 -15.18 -10.06
C PHE A 205 0.16 -13.78 -10.26
N GLY A 206 0.86 -12.86 -10.95
CA GLY A 206 0.37 -11.51 -11.19
C GLY A 206 -0.98 -11.47 -11.92
N SER A 207 -1.21 -12.37 -12.88
CA SER A 207 -2.50 -12.47 -13.57
C SER A 207 -3.63 -12.95 -12.65
N LEU A 208 -3.34 -13.86 -11.71
CA LEU A 208 -4.30 -14.32 -10.70
C LEU A 208 -4.66 -13.19 -9.72
N ALA A 209 -3.65 -12.50 -9.20
CA ALA A 209 -3.84 -11.35 -8.32
C ALA A 209 -4.66 -10.24 -8.99
N ALA A 210 -4.35 -9.92 -10.25
CA ALA A 210 -5.11 -8.94 -11.03
C ALA A 210 -6.57 -9.38 -11.25
N ALA A 211 -6.82 -10.65 -11.56
CA ALA A 211 -8.16 -11.19 -11.73
C ALA A 211 -8.99 -11.15 -10.43
N ASN A 212 -8.39 -11.52 -9.30
CA ASN A 212 -9.02 -11.43 -7.98
C ASN A 212 -9.34 -9.98 -7.60
N THR A 213 -8.42 -9.06 -7.88
CA THR A 213 -8.64 -7.62 -7.67
C THR A 213 -9.80 -7.10 -8.51
N ALA A 214 -9.83 -7.43 -9.81
CA ALA A 214 -10.93 -7.02 -10.69
C ALA A 214 -12.27 -7.59 -10.21
N LYS A 215 -12.30 -8.83 -9.73
CA LYS A 215 -13.50 -9.44 -9.14
C LYS A 215 -13.98 -8.64 -7.92
N ALA A 216 -13.06 -8.28 -7.00
CA ALA A 216 -13.38 -7.48 -5.82
C ALA A 216 -13.92 -6.09 -6.19
N VAL A 217 -13.31 -5.43 -7.18
CA VAL A 217 -13.78 -4.13 -7.72
C VAL A 217 -15.19 -4.22 -8.26
N LEU A 218 -15.50 -5.25 -9.06
CA LEU A 218 -16.84 -5.44 -9.61
C LEU A 218 -17.89 -5.67 -8.51
N GLU A 219 -17.58 -6.46 -7.49
CA GLU A 219 -18.49 -6.67 -6.36
C GLU A 219 -18.64 -5.41 -5.50
N PHE A 220 -17.58 -4.63 -5.32
CA PHE A 220 -17.64 -3.33 -4.65
C PHE A 220 -18.55 -2.36 -5.41
N ILE A 221 -18.39 -2.21 -6.72
CA ILE A 221 -19.20 -1.30 -7.54
C ILE A 221 -20.69 -1.66 -7.46
N LYS A 222 -21.05 -2.94 -7.43
CA LYS A 222 -22.44 -3.38 -7.28
C LYS A 222 -23.07 -2.97 -5.93
N LYS A 223 -22.25 -2.75 -4.90
CA LYS A 223 -22.70 -2.29 -3.57
C LYS A 223 -22.86 -0.78 -3.49
N LEU A 224 -22.31 -0.02 -4.43
CA LEU A 224 -22.49 1.43 -4.46
C LEU A 224 -23.97 1.78 -4.72
N PRO A 225 -24.56 2.70 -3.96
CA PRO A 225 -25.95 3.10 -4.17
C PRO A 225 -26.11 3.82 -5.51
N SER A 226 -27.26 3.64 -6.16
CA SER A 226 -27.56 4.23 -7.47
C SER A 226 -27.52 5.77 -7.46
N ASN A 227 -27.73 6.39 -6.29
CA ASN A 227 -27.67 7.84 -6.07
C ASN A 227 -26.58 8.19 -5.04
N TYR A 228 -25.32 7.89 -5.33
CA TYR A 228 -24.22 8.28 -4.46
C TYR A 228 -23.96 9.79 -4.53
N ASN A 229 -24.33 10.52 -3.47
CA ASN A 229 -24.04 11.94 -3.32
C ASN A 229 -22.81 12.12 -2.41
N VAL A 230 -21.82 12.89 -2.89
CA VAL A 230 -20.56 13.14 -2.17
C VAL A 230 -20.75 14.06 -0.94
N ASN A 231 -21.92 14.71 -0.81
CA ASN A 231 -22.19 15.79 0.16
C ASN A 231 -23.33 15.49 1.16
N SER A 232 -23.61 14.23 1.49
CA SER A 232 -24.58 13.89 2.55
C SER A 232 -23.91 13.58 3.86
#